data_AF-A0A0R1PDL4-F1
#
_entry.id   AF-A0A0R1PDL4-F1
#
_cell.length_a   1.000
_cell.length_b   1.000
_cell.length_c   1.000
_cell.angle_alpha   90.00
_cell.angle_beta   90.00
_cell.angle_gamma   90.00
#
_symmetry.space_group_name_H-M   'P 1'
#
loop_
_entity.id
_entity.type
_entity.pdbx_description
1 polymer ?
#
loop_
_entity_poly.entity_id
_entity_poly.type
_entity_poly.pdbx_seq_one_letter_code
_entity_poly.pdbx_strand_id
1 'polypeptide(L)' 'MFPVRYLSANIGGAIMALILGEILTYITSQLETATPNYMLSGILAVIFGLVAANCIYFITRSADPNKH' A
#
# COMPACT_ATOMS: atom_id res chain seq x y z
N MET A 1 -12.86 -21.42 -23.70
CA MET A 1 -13.67 -20.24 -23.32
C MET A 1 -13.46 -20.01 -21.84
N PHE A 2 -12.69 -18.99 -21.44
CA PHE A 2 -12.49 -18.71 -20.02
C PHE A 2 -13.83 -18.25 -19.41
N PRO A 3 -14.23 -18.73 -18.23
CA PRO A 3 -15.49 -18.31 -17.63
C PRO A 3 -15.43 -16.79 -17.38
N VAL A 4 -16.50 -16.07 -17.73
CA VAL A 4 -16.59 -14.59 -17.69
C VAL A 4 -16.12 -14.01 -16.35
N ARG A 5 -16.33 -14.74 -15.26
CA ARG A 5 -15.88 -14.41 -13.89
C ARG A 5 -14.35 -14.31 -13.73
N TYR A 6 -13.58 -15.15 -14.44
CA TYR A 6 -12.11 -15.08 -14.40
C TYR A 6 -11.59 -13.96 -15.29
N LEU A 7 -12.26 -13.68 -16.41
CA LEU A 7 -11.89 -12.56 -17.27
C LEU A 7 -12.11 -11.22 -16.55
N SER A 8 -13.25 -11.04 -15.89
CA SER A 8 -13.54 -9.81 -15.12
C SER A 8 -12.58 -9.61 -13.94
N ALA A 9 -12.25 -10.69 -13.21
CA ALA A 9 -11.28 -10.63 -12.11
C ALA A 9 -9.88 -10.22 -12.60
N ASN A 10 -9.43 -10.77 -13.74
CA ASN A 10 -8.13 -10.41 -14.32
C ASN A 10 -8.10 -8.97 -14.86
N ILE A 11 -9.20 -8.47 -15.44
CA ILE A 11 -9.31 -7.07 -15.87
C ILE A 11 -9.25 -6.13 -14.65
N GLY A 12 -9.98 -6.44 -13.58
CA GLY A 12 -9.92 -5.67 -12.34
C GLY A 12 -8.51 -5.67 -11.73
N GLY A 13 -7.84 -6.82 -11.74
CA GLY A 13 -6.44 -6.94 -11.32
C GLY A 13 -5.49 -6.10 -12.18
N ALA A 14 -5.68 -6.10 -13.51
CA ALA A 14 -4.87 -5.31 -14.43
C ALA A 14 -5.04 -3.80 -14.22
N ILE A 15 -6.26 -3.33 -13.98
CA ILE A 15 -6.53 -1.91 -13.65
C ILE A 15 -5.83 -1.51 -12.35
N MET A 16 -5.91 -2.37 -11.32
CA MET A 16 -5.21 -2.11 -10.05
C MET A 16 -3.69 -2.13 -10.21
N ALA A 17 -3.16 -3.03 -11.01
CA ALA A 17 -1.73 -3.09 -11.31
C ALA A 17 -1.24 -1.81 -12.00
N LEU A 18 -2.02 -1.25 -12.94
CA LEU A 18 -1.69 0.02 -13.59
C LEU A 18 -1.67 1.18 -12.58
N ILE A 19 -2.68 1.30 -11.72
CA ILE A 19 -2.75 2.35 -10.70
C ILE A 19 -1.55 2.26 -9.74
N LEU A 20 -1.23 1.05 -9.26
CA LEU A 20 -0.09 0.83 -8.38
C LEU A 20 1.24 1.13 -9.09
N GLY A 21 1.36 0.79 -10.38
CA GLY A 21 2.53 1.10 -11.19
C GLY A 21 2.77 2.60 -11.35
N GLU A 22 1.71 3.38 -11.58
CA GLU A 22 1.78 4.86 -11.65
C GLU A 22 2.21 5.46 -10.31
N ILE A 23 1.64 4.98 -9.20
CA ILE A 23 2.02 5.42 -7.85
C ILE A 23 3.50 5.12 -7.58
N LEU A 24 3.97 3.92 -7.94
CA LEU A 24 5.37 3.53 -7.77
C LEU A 24 6.30 4.39 -8.63
N THR A 25 5.91 4.67 -9.87
CA THR A 25 6.66 5.55 -10.79
C THR A 25 6.75 6.97 -10.23
N TYR A 26 5.66 7.50 -9.68
CA TYR A 26 5.67 8.80 -9.02
C TYR A 26 6.63 8.80 -7.82
N ILE A 27 6.52 7.84 -6.90
CA ILE A 27 7.38 7.78 -5.71
C ILE A 27 8.86 7.70 -6.09
N THR A 28 9.20 6.88 -7.09
CA THR A 28 10.59 6.72 -7.57
C THR A 28 11.12 7.99 -8.22
N SER A 29 10.31 8.73 -8.98
CA SER A 29 10.69 10.05 -9.53
C SER A 29 10.98 11.09 -8.44
N GLN A 30 10.22 11.05 -7.34
CA GLN A 30 10.45 11.94 -6.19
C GLN A 30 11.73 11.53 -5.43
N LEU A 31 12.04 10.23 -5.36
CA LEU A 31 13.27 9.74 -4.74
C LEU A 31 14.54 10.14 -5.51
N GLU A 32 14.50 10.15 -6.84
CA GLU A 32 15.63 10.55 -7.68
C GLU A 32 15.94 12.05 -7.55
N THR A 33 14.90 12.87 -7.39
CA THR A 33 15.03 14.34 -7.29
C THR A 33 15.20 14.83 -5.84
N ALA A 34 15.01 13.96 -4.85
CA ALA A 34 15.15 14.30 -3.45
C ALA A 34 16.63 14.41 -3.05
N THR A 35 16.96 15.42 -2.24
CA THR A 35 18.17 15.47 -1.42
C THR A 35 17.80 15.10 0.03
N PRO A 36 17.60 13.80 0.34
CA PRO A 36 17.03 13.40 1.61
C PRO A 36 17.97 13.67 2.79
N ASN A 37 17.43 14.32 3.81
CA ASN A 37 18.02 14.26 5.14
C ASN A 37 17.71 12.88 5.75
N TYR A 38 18.67 11.97 5.67
CA TYR A 38 18.50 10.58 6.12
C TYR A 38 18.13 10.44 7.59
N MET A 39 18.58 11.35 8.46
CA MET A 39 18.22 11.32 9.88
C MET A 39 16.74 11.66 10.08
N LEU A 40 16.26 12.74 9.45
CA LEU A 40 14.86 13.13 9.52
C LEU A 40 13.95 12.10 8.85
N SER A 41 14.36 11.57 7.70
CA SER A 41 13.65 10.50 7.00
C SER A 41 13.52 9.23 7.85
N GLY A 42 14.60 8.83 8.56
CA GLY A 42 14.57 7.70 9.48
C GLY A 42 13.61 7.92 10.66
N ILE A 43 13.59 9.11 11.26
CA ILE A 43 12.66 9.45 12.35
C ILE A 43 11.21 9.38 11.85
N LEU A 44 10.93 9.97 10.68
CA LEU A 44 9.60 9.93 10.08
C LEU A 44 9.16 8.50 9.74
N ALA A 45 10.07 7.68 9.21
CA ALA A 45 9.78 6.29 8.89
C ALA A 45 9.39 5.48 10.15
N VAL A 46 10.08 5.68 11.27
CA VAL A 46 9.73 5.03 12.55
C VAL A 46 8.36 5.49 13.04
N ILE A 47 8.07 6.79 13.02
CA ILE A 47 6.79 7.33 13.47
C ILE A 47 5.64 6.81 12.59
N PHE A 48 5.77 6.91 11.26
CA PHE A 48 4.75 6.42 10.34
C PHE A 48 4.57 4.91 10.44
N GLY A 49 5.66 4.15 10.61
CA GLY A 49 5.62 2.71 10.83
C GLY A 49 4.82 2.34 12.08
N LEU A 50 5.04 3.06 13.19
CA LEU A 50 4.27 2.87 14.43
C LEU A 50 2.79 3.21 14.24
N VAL A 51 2.46 4.33 13.59
CA VAL A 51 1.07 4.71 13.33
C VAL A 51 0.38 3.67 12.46
N ALA A 52 1.00 3.27 11.35
CA ALA A 52 0.46 2.28 10.42
C ALA A 52 0.24 0.92 11.11
N ALA A 53 1.23 0.45 11.89
CA ALA A 53 1.11 -0.82 12.62
C ALA A 53 -0.05 -0.80 13.63
N ASN A 54 -0.23 0.30 14.35
CA ASN A 54 -1.34 0.45 15.30
C ASN A 54 -2.70 0.55 14.59
N CYS A 55 -2.79 1.27 13.47
CA CYS A 55 -4.01 1.34 12.67
C CYS A 55 -4.39 -0.03 12.09
N ILE A 56 -3.42 -0.76 11.52
CA ILE A 56 -3.65 -2.12 11.00
C ILE A 56 -4.08 -3.03 12.16
N TYR A 57 -3.38 -3.02 13.28
CA TYR A 57 -3.74 -3.79 14.46
C TYR A 57 -5.18 -3.49 14.93
N PHE A 58 -5.58 -2.23 14.96
CA PHE A 58 -6.95 -1.83 15.32
C PHE A 58 -7.99 -2.33 14.31
N ILE A 59 -7.73 -2.18 13.00
CA ILE A 59 -8.62 -2.66 11.94
C ILE A 59 -8.75 -4.17 12.00
N THR A 60 -7.64 -4.90 12.05
CA THR A 60 -7.62 -6.37 12.10
C THR A 60 -8.32 -6.88 13.36
N ARG A 61 -8.07 -6.27 14.52
CA ARG A 61 -8.77 -6.62 15.76
C ARG A 61 -10.24 -6.22 15.74
N SER A 62 -10.65 -5.21 14.97
CA SER A 62 -12.07 -4.83 14.84
C SER A 62 -12.81 -5.73 13.86
N ALA A 63 -12.10 -6.30 12.88
CA ALA A 63 -12.62 -7.24 11.92
C ALA A 63 -12.55 -8.70 12.37
N ASP A 64 -11.96 -8.99 13.54
CA ASP A 64 -11.85 -10.34 14.08
C ASP A 64 -13.24 -10.89 14.46
N PRO A 65 -13.75 -11.92 13.75
CA PRO A 65 -15.08 -12.47 14.00
C PRO A 65 -15.18 -13.28 15.30
N ASN A 66 -14.04 -13.63 15.93
CA ASN A 66 -14.00 -14.32 17.22
C ASN A 66 -13.98 -13.35 18.42
N LYS A 67 -14.01 -12.04 18.16
CA LYS A 67 -14.07 -11.00 19.17
C LYS A 67 -15.51 -10.90 19.70
N HIS A 68 -15.89 -11.87 20.54
CA HIS A 68 -17.06 -11.79 21.40
C HIS A 68 -16.83 -10.77 22.53
#